data_AF-A0AAD5SAH0-F1
#
_entry.id   AF-A0AAD5SAH0-F1
#
_cell.length_a   1.000
_cell.length_b   1.000
_cell.length_c   1.000
_cell.angle_alpha   90.00
_cell.angle_beta   90.00
_cell.angle_gamma   90.00
#
_symmetry.space_group_name_H-M   'P 1'
#
loop_
_entity.id
_entity.type
_entity.pdbx_description
1 polymer ?
#
loop_
_entity_poly.entity_id
_entity_poly.type
_entity_poly.pdbx_seq_one_letter_code
_entity_poly.pdbx_strand_id
1 'polypeptide(L)'
;MNLEIVKKTELASVYRIKDLLARETLPKESKTQLKRYLKQHKKGDTFDVTYNRSIKNFGRLRASPEGLQTIQRNCRCYISAHYYHDVDIVNCAPTILLHLFQKFKLSSPTLEAYVQDRSKILEEHKVTKQDVISMLFSKRVWTKDPFFIEMHKDTYERLIPILQKDEFFGKIWAIVKKSQKKDYKDNKEGSFLSQSIYYLEDQVLMHMENFLDKHRWVTDVLCSDGLQVCRQPLVTLEQSLLDECSEYVFEQCGIRIAIKEKPMTVDADFIEEHGLDMEDLGEDDPLAGELPSGEKELLFLQPIFPELPHLDELARLAISEGSDGAIARFVTMYWRHDFFVDDKHWYYFQDHIWKKDTSGHHLVNILMNELYDLFDERCQWRKGADGVTQCLKSLKITLNSTKDCRNIRDACRTLFAMKDTETFLKSLNSNLHLMAFKNGVYDFKKDEFRKGRASDYISMQIQYDYKPFNDKDEISVELRDILSRILPDEDLLTYVLTLLSSCLNGSTLEEMPMF
;
A
#
# COMPACT_ATOMS: atom_id res chain seq x y z
N MET A 1 -28.27 -6.10 -11.77
CA MET A 1 -27.76 -6.08 -10.39
C MET A 1 -26.28 -6.37 -10.44
N ASN A 2 -25.48 -5.32 -10.29
CA ASN A 2 -24.09 -5.24 -10.75
C ASN A 2 -23.15 -6.12 -9.93
N LEU A 3 -22.23 -6.80 -10.61
CA LEU A 3 -21.05 -7.37 -9.98
C LEU A 3 -20.23 -6.21 -9.41
N GLU A 4 -19.63 -6.40 -8.24
CA GLU A 4 -18.63 -5.47 -7.71
C GLU A 4 -17.42 -5.49 -8.65
N ILE A 5 -17.19 -4.38 -9.33
CA ILE A 5 -16.11 -4.20 -10.31
C ILE A 5 -15.12 -3.25 -9.65
N VAL A 6 -13.92 -3.76 -9.36
CA VAL A 6 -12.81 -2.94 -8.85
C VAL A 6 -11.90 -2.62 -10.01
N LYS A 7 -11.54 -1.35 -10.19
CA LYS A 7 -10.56 -0.90 -11.19
C LYS A 7 -9.28 -0.49 -10.49
N LYS A 8 -8.15 -0.95 -11.01
CA LYS A 8 -6.81 -0.63 -10.52
C LYS A 8 -5.92 -0.22 -11.69
N THR A 9 -4.93 0.60 -11.41
CA THR A 9 -3.89 0.96 -12.36
C THR A 9 -2.61 0.28 -11.89
N GLU A 10 -2.17 -0.74 -12.60
CA GLU A 10 -0.96 -1.50 -12.28
C GLU A 10 0.26 -0.89 -13.01
N LEU A 11 1.44 -1.13 -12.44
CA LEU A 11 2.75 -0.68 -12.93
C LEU A 11 3.60 -1.89 -13.33
N ALA A 12 4.05 -1.93 -14.57
CA ALA A 12 4.94 -2.98 -15.07
C ALA A 12 5.80 -2.46 -16.22
N SER A 13 7.07 -2.85 -16.28
CA SER A 13 8.00 -2.37 -17.31
C SER A 13 7.58 -2.91 -18.67
N VAL A 14 7.13 -2.01 -19.55
CA VAL A 14 6.77 -2.33 -20.94
C VAL A 14 7.98 -2.87 -21.68
N TYR A 15 9.17 -2.32 -21.39
CA TYR A 15 10.44 -2.81 -21.92
C TYR A 15 10.65 -4.29 -21.56
N ARG A 16 10.59 -4.65 -20.26
CA ARG A 16 10.82 -6.02 -19.80
C ARG A 16 9.74 -6.99 -20.28
N ILE A 17 8.50 -6.52 -20.45
CA ILE A 17 7.44 -7.32 -21.09
C ILE A 17 7.82 -7.64 -22.54
N LYS A 18 8.29 -6.66 -23.31
CA LYS A 18 8.73 -6.87 -24.71
C LYS A 18 9.96 -7.79 -24.78
N ASP A 19 10.91 -7.60 -23.88
CA ASP A 19 12.09 -8.46 -23.76
C ASP A 19 11.71 -9.93 -23.54
N LEU A 20 10.87 -10.21 -22.54
CA LEU A 20 10.33 -11.56 -22.31
C LEU A 20 9.62 -12.14 -23.55
N LEU A 21 8.85 -11.32 -24.27
CA LEU A 21 8.13 -11.76 -25.47
C LEU A 21 9.07 -12.11 -26.64
N ALA A 22 10.26 -11.51 -26.69
CA ALA A 22 11.28 -11.80 -27.69
C ALA A 22 12.02 -13.13 -27.44
N ARG A 23 12.05 -13.62 -26.19
CA ARG A 23 12.76 -14.86 -25.83
C ARG A 23 12.06 -16.07 -26.42
N GLU A 24 12.70 -16.78 -27.34
CA GLU A 24 12.12 -17.99 -27.96
C GLU A 24 11.82 -19.08 -26.93
N THR A 25 12.69 -19.23 -25.93
CA THR A 25 12.61 -20.21 -24.85
C THR A 25 11.44 -19.97 -23.89
N LEU A 26 10.88 -18.75 -23.83
CA LEU A 26 9.75 -18.47 -22.94
C LEU A 26 8.49 -19.28 -23.35
N PRO A 27 7.84 -19.99 -22.42
CA PRO A 27 6.69 -20.83 -22.72
C PRO A 27 5.55 -20.08 -23.42
N LYS A 28 4.88 -20.78 -24.36
CA LYS A 28 3.78 -20.21 -25.15
C LYS A 28 2.63 -19.68 -24.28
N GLU A 29 2.37 -20.31 -23.14
CA GLU A 29 1.35 -19.86 -22.19
C GLU A 29 1.71 -18.50 -21.59
N SER A 30 2.94 -18.36 -21.07
CA SER A 30 3.45 -17.11 -20.50
C SER A 30 3.47 -15.99 -21.54
N LYS A 31 3.91 -16.28 -22.78
CA LYS A 31 3.81 -15.32 -23.91
C LYS A 31 2.37 -14.89 -24.19
N THR A 32 1.42 -15.81 -24.09
CA THR A 32 0.00 -15.51 -24.33
C THR A 32 -0.55 -14.60 -23.24
N GLN A 33 -0.23 -14.85 -21.97
CA GLN A 33 -0.62 -14.01 -20.84
C GLN A 33 -0.03 -12.59 -20.98
N LEU A 34 1.28 -12.47 -21.22
CA LEU A 34 1.96 -11.18 -21.39
C LEU A 34 1.39 -10.38 -22.56
N LYS A 35 1.11 -11.01 -23.72
CA LYS A 35 0.49 -10.33 -24.87
C LYS A 35 -0.91 -9.80 -24.56
N ARG A 36 -1.69 -10.51 -23.75
CA ARG A 36 -3.02 -10.03 -23.36
C ARG A 36 -2.94 -8.92 -22.32
N TYR A 37 -2.03 -9.04 -21.36
CA TYR A 37 -1.73 -7.97 -20.41
C TYR A 37 -1.30 -6.69 -21.13
N LEU A 38 -0.42 -6.80 -22.13
CA LEU A 38 0.05 -5.68 -22.95
C LEU A 38 -1.05 -4.94 -23.72
N LYS A 39 -2.19 -5.59 -24.02
CA LYS A 39 -3.35 -4.92 -24.64
C LYS A 39 -4.05 -3.92 -23.71
N GLN A 40 -3.82 -4.02 -22.40
CA GLN A 40 -4.38 -3.13 -21.38
C GLN A 40 -3.45 -1.94 -21.07
N HIS A 41 -2.30 -1.88 -21.74
CA HIS A 41 -1.33 -0.80 -21.63
C HIS A 41 -1.94 0.57 -21.96
N LYS A 42 -1.52 1.58 -21.21
CA LYS A 42 -1.86 2.99 -21.44
C LYS A 42 -0.64 3.79 -21.88
N LYS A 43 0.00 4.49 -20.95
CA LYS A 43 1.15 5.37 -21.21
C LYS A 43 2.25 5.07 -20.21
N GLY A 44 3.50 5.11 -20.65
CA GLY A 44 4.64 4.70 -19.82
C GLY A 44 4.45 3.25 -19.37
N ASP A 45 4.66 2.98 -18.10
CA ASP A 45 4.55 1.63 -17.52
C ASP A 45 3.19 1.35 -16.84
N THR A 46 2.13 2.06 -17.24
CA THR A 46 0.79 1.96 -16.62
C THR A 46 -0.17 1.03 -17.38
N PHE A 47 -0.97 0.26 -16.63
CA PHE A 47 -1.94 -0.72 -17.14
C PHE A 47 -3.27 -0.62 -16.38
N ASP A 48 -4.37 -0.43 -17.11
CA ASP A 48 -5.70 -0.44 -16.48
C ASP A 48 -6.21 -1.87 -16.35
N VAL A 49 -6.37 -2.34 -15.12
CA VAL A 49 -6.82 -3.71 -14.81
C VAL A 49 -8.15 -3.69 -14.07
N THR A 50 -9.05 -4.55 -14.50
CA THR A 50 -10.35 -4.73 -13.85
C THR A 50 -10.37 -6.03 -13.06
N TYR A 51 -10.78 -5.96 -11.81
CA TYR A 51 -10.94 -7.09 -10.91
C TYR A 51 -12.43 -7.41 -10.73
N ASN A 52 -12.77 -8.69 -10.92
CA ASN A 52 -14.15 -9.20 -10.83
C ASN A 52 -14.21 -10.40 -9.90
N ARG A 53 -15.30 -10.53 -9.14
CA ARG A 53 -15.54 -11.73 -8.30
C ARG A 53 -15.94 -12.93 -9.16
N SER A 54 -15.29 -14.06 -8.93
CA SER A 54 -15.57 -15.32 -9.66
C SER A 54 -16.94 -15.94 -9.34
N ILE A 55 -17.46 -15.66 -8.14
CA ILE A 55 -18.79 -16.04 -7.67
C ILE A 55 -19.42 -14.78 -7.06
N LYS A 56 -20.62 -14.44 -7.52
CA LYS A 56 -21.37 -13.27 -7.04
C LYS A 56 -21.42 -13.28 -5.51
N ASN A 57 -20.83 -12.25 -4.87
CA ASN A 57 -20.75 -12.02 -3.43
C ASN A 57 -19.91 -13.00 -2.59
N PHE A 58 -19.28 -14.03 -3.16
CA PHE A 58 -18.58 -15.07 -2.37
C PHE A 58 -17.17 -15.41 -2.87
N GLY A 59 -16.81 -15.04 -4.10
CA GLY A 59 -15.50 -15.38 -4.68
C GLY A 59 -14.48 -14.25 -4.55
N ARG A 60 -13.19 -14.62 -4.50
CA ARG A 60 -12.06 -13.67 -4.54
C ARG A 60 -12.13 -12.78 -5.79
N LEU A 61 -11.75 -11.52 -5.64
CA LEU A 61 -11.48 -10.63 -6.76
C LEU A 61 -10.36 -11.18 -7.64
N ARG A 62 -10.64 -11.28 -8.95
CA ARG A 62 -9.69 -11.76 -9.96
C ARG A 62 -9.53 -10.77 -11.10
N ALA A 63 -8.28 -10.52 -11.49
CA ALA A 63 -7.98 -9.71 -12.66
C ALA A 63 -8.60 -10.33 -13.92
N SER A 64 -9.19 -9.47 -14.76
CA SER A 64 -9.85 -9.86 -16.01
C SER A 64 -9.77 -8.72 -17.02
N PRO A 65 -9.34 -8.98 -18.27
CA PRO A 65 -8.97 -10.30 -18.79
C PRO A 65 -7.64 -10.84 -18.23
N GLU A 66 -6.64 -10.00 -17.99
CA GLU A 66 -5.36 -10.38 -17.37
C GLU A 66 -4.90 -9.28 -16.42
N GLY A 67 -4.03 -9.61 -15.47
CA GLY A 67 -3.37 -8.65 -14.57
C GLY A 67 -2.13 -9.26 -13.96
N LEU A 68 -1.34 -8.47 -13.22
CA LEU A 68 -0.16 -8.98 -12.51
C LEU A 68 -0.52 -10.18 -11.62
N GLN A 69 -1.71 -10.19 -10.99
CA GLN A 69 -2.22 -11.33 -10.22
C GLN A 69 -2.14 -12.67 -10.99
N THR A 70 -2.36 -12.65 -12.31
CA THR A 70 -2.44 -13.85 -13.17
C THR A 70 -1.12 -14.24 -13.83
N ILE A 71 -0.16 -13.32 -13.89
CA ILE A 71 1.15 -13.56 -14.53
C ILE A 71 1.99 -14.47 -13.64
N GLN A 72 2.67 -15.44 -14.24
CA GLN A 72 3.56 -16.39 -13.54
C GLN A 72 4.66 -15.66 -12.75
N ARG A 73 5.06 -16.21 -11.60
CA ARG A 73 5.94 -15.55 -10.61
C ARG A 73 7.19 -14.94 -11.24
N ASN A 74 8.01 -15.70 -11.96
CA ASN A 74 9.27 -15.18 -12.50
C ASN A 74 9.06 -14.08 -13.53
N CYS A 75 8.08 -14.23 -14.44
CA CYS A 75 7.70 -13.16 -15.36
C CYS A 75 7.19 -11.92 -14.62
N ARG A 76 6.35 -12.10 -13.59
CA ARG A 76 5.79 -11.01 -12.79
C ARG A 76 6.88 -10.24 -12.04
N CYS A 77 7.76 -10.95 -11.34
CA CYS A 77 8.87 -10.34 -10.61
C CYS A 77 9.79 -9.58 -11.57
N TYR A 78 10.13 -10.17 -12.72
CA TYR A 78 10.97 -9.51 -13.71
C TYR A 78 10.38 -8.18 -14.18
N ILE A 79 9.08 -8.11 -14.47
CA ILE A 79 8.46 -6.90 -15.03
C ILE A 79 8.03 -5.87 -13.97
N SER A 80 7.85 -6.23 -12.69
CA SER A 80 7.24 -5.32 -11.71
C SER A 80 7.94 -5.18 -10.35
N ALA A 81 9.03 -5.90 -10.07
CA ALA A 81 9.69 -5.87 -8.76
C ALA A 81 10.13 -4.47 -8.30
N HIS A 82 10.54 -3.60 -9.21
CA HIS A 82 10.99 -2.24 -8.91
C HIS A 82 9.84 -1.28 -8.57
N TYR A 83 8.58 -1.62 -8.87
CA TYR A 83 7.44 -0.79 -8.50
C TYR A 83 6.82 -1.18 -7.16
N TYR A 84 7.05 -2.41 -6.67
CA TYR A 84 6.22 -2.98 -5.60
C TYR A 84 6.99 -3.61 -4.43
N HIS A 85 6.44 -3.43 -3.24
CA HIS A 85 6.61 -4.33 -2.10
C HIS A 85 5.58 -5.47 -2.24
N ASP A 86 6.02 -6.73 -2.15
CA ASP A 86 5.13 -7.91 -2.18
C ASP A 86 4.79 -8.25 -0.73
N VAL A 87 3.59 -7.85 -0.29
CA VAL A 87 3.13 -8.04 1.09
C VAL A 87 2.32 -9.33 1.15
N ASP A 88 2.83 -10.34 1.86
CA ASP A 88 2.24 -11.67 1.97
C ASP A 88 1.70 -11.93 3.39
N ILE A 89 0.56 -12.63 3.47
CA ILE A 89 0.04 -13.21 4.70
C ILE A 89 0.79 -14.51 4.98
N VAL A 90 1.43 -14.58 6.14
CA VAL A 90 2.17 -15.76 6.59
C VAL A 90 1.19 -16.92 6.78
N ASN A 91 1.38 -17.97 5.98
CA ASN A 91 0.61 -19.22 6.11
C ASN A 91 -0.92 -19.00 5.99
N CYS A 92 -1.34 -18.14 5.07
CA CYS A 92 -2.71 -17.65 4.91
C CYS A 92 -3.79 -18.73 5.07
N ALA A 93 -3.86 -19.71 4.15
CA ALA A 93 -4.92 -20.72 4.16
C ALA A 93 -4.97 -21.56 5.46
N PRO A 94 -3.87 -22.14 5.98
CA PRO A 94 -3.88 -22.84 7.27
C PRO A 94 -4.25 -21.94 8.47
N THR A 95 -3.85 -20.67 8.45
CA THR A 95 -4.20 -19.69 9.50
C THR A 95 -5.70 -19.40 9.50
N ILE A 96 -6.29 -19.17 8.32
CA ILE A 96 -7.73 -18.99 8.16
C ILE A 96 -8.50 -20.28 8.54
N LEU A 97 -7.96 -21.45 8.19
CA LEU A 97 -8.53 -22.72 8.61
C LEU A 97 -8.54 -22.85 10.14
N LEU A 98 -7.45 -22.50 10.80
CA LEU A 98 -7.37 -22.51 12.27
C LEU A 98 -8.39 -21.54 12.90
N HIS A 99 -8.57 -20.36 12.31
CA HIS A 99 -9.64 -19.43 12.73
C HIS A 99 -11.03 -20.08 12.63
N LEU A 100 -11.33 -20.84 11.56
CA LEU A 100 -12.60 -21.57 11.44
C LEU A 100 -12.77 -22.61 12.56
N PHE A 101 -11.74 -23.37 12.90
CA PHE A 101 -11.78 -24.28 14.05
C PHE A 101 -12.15 -23.53 15.33
N GLN A 102 -11.46 -22.43 15.63
CA GLN A 102 -11.70 -21.61 16.82
C GLN A 102 -13.11 -21.01 16.84
N LYS A 103 -13.58 -20.47 15.71
CA LYS A 103 -14.93 -19.90 15.56
C LYS A 103 -16.02 -20.91 15.90
N PHE A 104 -15.85 -22.16 15.49
CA PHE A 104 -16.79 -23.25 15.77
C PHE A 104 -16.45 -24.04 17.04
N LYS A 105 -15.56 -23.51 17.90
CA LYS A 105 -15.15 -24.11 19.18
C LYS A 105 -14.61 -25.54 19.04
N LEU A 106 -13.93 -25.81 17.93
CA LEU A 106 -13.20 -27.04 17.69
C LEU A 106 -11.70 -26.79 17.94
N SER A 107 -11.00 -27.83 18.39
CA SER A 107 -9.52 -27.85 18.42
C SER A 107 -9.01 -28.87 17.43
N SER A 108 -7.87 -28.53 16.82
CA SER A 108 -7.06 -29.42 15.99
C SER A 108 -5.60 -29.20 16.37
N PRO A 109 -5.05 -30.00 17.31
CA PRO A 109 -3.68 -29.81 17.81
C PRO A 109 -2.62 -29.88 16.70
N THR A 110 -2.84 -30.70 15.68
CA THR A 110 -1.94 -30.83 14.52
C THR A 110 -1.95 -29.57 13.65
N LEU A 111 -3.12 -28.98 13.40
CA LEU A 111 -3.21 -27.70 12.68
C LEU A 111 -2.63 -26.55 13.49
N GLU A 112 -2.90 -26.50 14.80
CA GLU A 112 -2.33 -25.52 15.73
C GLU A 112 -0.79 -25.58 15.70
N ALA A 113 -0.21 -26.78 15.85
CA ALA A 113 1.23 -26.98 15.77
C ALA A 113 1.82 -26.57 14.41
N TYR A 114 1.14 -26.90 13.31
CA TYR A 114 1.57 -26.52 11.96
C TYR A 114 1.54 -25.00 11.73
N VAL A 115 0.53 -24.29 12.25
CA VAL A 115 0.45 -22.83 12.15
C VAL A 115 1.49 -22.15 13.02
N GLN A 116 1.77 -22.71 14.21
CA GLN A 116 2.75 -22.17 15.16
C GLN A 116 4.19 -22.27 14.63
N ASP A 117 4.60 -23.42 14.08
CA ASP A 117 5.95 -23.61 13.54
C ASP A 117 5.95 -24.47 12.28
N ARG A 118 5.52 -23.86 11.18
CA ARG A 118 5.46 -24.51 9.87
C ARG A 118 6.81 -25.09 9.45
N SER A 119 7.89 -24.34 9.61
CA SER A 119 9.21 -24.75 9.10
C SER A 119 9.68 -26.04 9.76
N LYS A 120 9.55 -26.12 11.09
CA LYS A 120 9.84 -27.32 11.86
C LYS A 120 9.00 -28.52 11.40
N ILE A 121 7.69 -28.36 11.27
CA ILE A 121 6.80 -29.46 10.86
C ILE A 121 7.10 -29.95 9.43
N LEU A 122 7.39 -29.05 8.50
CA LEU A 122 7.77 -29.43 7.14
C LEU A 122 9.07 -30.26 7.12
N GLU A 123 10.06 -29.87 7.93
CA GLU A 123 11.34 -30.58 8.07
C GLU A 123 11.18 -31.94 8.75
N GLU A 124 10.52 -31.99 9.91
CA GLU A 124 10.30 -33.21 10.70
C GLU A 124 9.58 -34.29 9.90
N HIS A 125 8.55 -33.90 9.17
CA HIS A 125 7.71 -34.81 8.39
C HIS A 125 8.18 -34.99 6.93
N LYS A 126 9.23 -34.26 6.52
CA LYS A 126 9.82 -34.33 5.16
C LYS A 126 8.80 -34.09 4.05
N VAL A 127 7.92 -33.11 4.24
CA VAL A 127 6.91 -32.71 3.27
C VAL A 127 7.13 -31.28 2.81
N THR A 128 6.68 -30.95 1.60
CA THR A 128 6.73 -29.57 1.11
C THR A 128 5.46 -28.81 1.48
N LYS A 129 5.52 -27.47 1.42
CA LYS A 129 4.33 -26.63 1.53
C LYS A 129 3.23 -27.01 0.53
N GLN A 130 3.62 -27.47 -0.67
CA GLN A 130 2.68 -27.80 -1.74
C GLN A 130 1.97 -29.12 -1.46
N ASP A 131 2.67 -30.07 -0.84
CA ASP A 131 2.07 -31.32 -0.36
C ASP A 131 1.00 -31.01 0.68
N VAL A 132 1.30 -30.16 1.67
CA VAL A 132 0.34 -29.79 2.72
C VAL A 132 -0.88 -29.10 2.15
N ILE A 133 -0.71 -28.10 1.26
CA ILE A 133 -1.84 -27.45 0.59
C ILE A 133 -2.67 -28.47 -0.21
N SER A 134 -2.01 -29.39 -0.92
CA SER A 134 -2.70 -30.45 -1.66
C SER A 134 -3.42 -31.44 -0.74
N MET A 135 -2.93 -31.67 0.49
CA MET A 135 -3.60 -32.52 1.48
C MET A 135 -4.82 -31.81 2.09
N LEU A 136 -4.67 -30.54 2.48
CA LEU A 136 -5.74 -29.74 3.09
C LEU A 136 -6.97 -29.59 2.19
N PHE A 137 -6.77 -29.44 0.89
CA PHE A 137 -7.87 -29.24 -0.07
C PHE A 137 -8.27 -30.51 -0.83
N SER A 138 -7.79 -31.68 -0.42
CA SER A 138 -8.19 -32.97 -0.98
C SER A 138 -9.08 -33.75 0.00
N LYS A 139 -10.32 -34.06 -0.42
CA LYS A 139 -11.22 -34.97 0.31
C LYS A 139 -10.56 -36.33 0.56
N ARG A 140 -9.76 -36.81 -0.38
CA ARG A 140 -9.06 -38.10 -0.24
C ARG A 140 -7.79 -37.91 0.56
N VAL A 141 -7.62 -38.75 1.57
CA VAL A 141 -6.34 -38.93 2.26
C VAL A 141 -5.42 -39.76 1.35
N TRP A 142 -4.25 -39.23 1.05
CA TRP A 142 -3.22 -39.95 0.27
C TRP A 142 -1.87 -40.01 0.99
N THR A 143 -1.71 -39.31 2.10
CA THR A 143 -0.54 -39.41 2.98
C THR A 143 -0.65 -40.64 3.90
N LYS A 144 0.52 -41.15 4.31
CA LYS A 144 0.64 -42.18 5.35
C LYS A 144 1.10 -41.61 6.69
N ASP A 145 1.40 -40.31 6.72
CA ASP A 145 1.90 -39.64 7.90
C ASP A 145 0.76 -39.45 8.93
N PRO A 146 0.86 -40.02 10.14
CA PRO A 146 -0.19 -39.90 11.15
C PRO A 146 -0.58 -38.46 11.48
N PHE A 147 0.38 -37.53 11.48
CA PHE A 147 0.14 -36.12 11.79
C PHE A 147 -0.83 -35.48 10.80
N PHE A 148 -0.60 -35.68 9.50
CA PHE A 148 -1.46 -35.13 8.45
C PHE A 148 -2.75 -35.92 8.27
N ILE A 149 -2.78 -37.23 8.62
CA ILE A 149 -4.01 -38.01 8.68
C ILE A 149 -4.94 -37.45 9.76
N GLU A 150 -4.41 -37.13 10.95
CA GLU A 150 -5.19 -36.55 12.04
C GLU A 150 -5.69 -35.14 11.69
N MET A 151 -4.83 -34.28 11.14
CA MET A 151 -5.23 -32.95 10.64
C MET A 151 -6.34 -33.03 9.59
N HIS A 152 -6.23 -34.00 8.67
CA HIS A 152 -7.25 -34.25 7.64
C HIS A 152 -8.57 -34.69 8.27
N LYS A 153 -8.52 -35.66 9.18
CA LYS A 153 -9.69 -36.16 9.91
C LYS A 153 -10.43 -35.03 10.62
N ASP A 154 -9.71 -34.18 11.34
CA ASP A 154 -10.28 -33.00 11.99
C ASP A 154 -10.98 -32.07 10.99
N THR A 155 -10.36 -31.86 9.83
CA THR A 155 -10.90 -30.96 8.80
C THR A 155 -12.14 -31.54 8.13
N TYR A 156 -12.07 -32.78 7.64
CA TYR A 156 -13.11 -33.36 6.79
C TYR A 156 -14.23 -34.08 7.54
N GLU A 157 -13.94 -34.68 8.70
CA GLU A 157 -14.93 -35.40 9.49
C GLU A 157 -15.58 -34.53 10.57
N ARG A 158 -14.89 -33.49 11.06
CA ARG A 158 -15.41 -32.62 12.14
C ARG A 158 -15.82 -31.23 11.63
N LEU A 159 -14.90 -30.47 11.02
CA LEU A 159 -15.18 -29.09 10.63
C LEU A 159 -16.14 -28.98 9.43
N ILE A 160 -15.86 -29.66 8.32
CA ILE A 160 -16.66 -29.54 7.08
C ILE A 160 -18.15 -29.83 7.29
N PRO A 161 -18.58 -30.90 8.00
CA PRO A 161 -20.00 -31.16 8.24
C PRO A 161 -20.72 -30.06 9.01
N ILE A 162 -20.00 -29.32 9.86
CA ILE A 162 -20.54 -28.14 10.56
C ILE A 162 -20.68 -26.97 9.58
N LEU A 163 -19.63 -26.66 8.82
CA LEU A 163 -19.65 -25.58 7.82
C LEU A 163 -20.75 -25.79 6.76
N GLN A 164 -21.01 -27.03 6.35
CA GLN A 164 -22.08 -27.33 5.38
C GLN A 164 -23.49 -27.03 5.92
N LYS A 165 -23.68 -27.02 7.24
CA LYS A 165 -24.96 -26.74 7.91
C LYS A 165 -25.06 -25.30 8.42
N ASP A 166 -23.94 -24.60 8.50
CA ASP A 166 -23.88 -23.19 8.88
C ASP A 166 -24.71 -22.31 7.93
N GLU A 167 -25.38 -21.29 8.47
CA GLU A 167 -26.28 -20.43 7.69
C GLU A 167 -25.56 -19.70 6.55
N PHE A 168 -24.32 -19.29 6.78
CA PHE A 168 -23.52 -18.59 5.80
C PHE A 168 -22.75 -19.56 4.90
N PHE A 169 -21.91 -20.42 5.48
CA PHE A 169 -21.06 -21.33 4.70
C PHE A 169 -21.90 -22.39 3.95
N GLY A 170 -23.07 -22.78 4.46
CA GLY A 170 -24.01 -23.65 3.76
C GLY A 170 -24.48 -23.10 2.40
N LYS A 171 -24.49 -21.77 2.22
CA LYS A 171 -24.77 -21.14 0.91
C LYS A 171 -23.65 -21.40 -0.09
N ILE A 172 -22.39 -21.31 0.35
CA ILE A 172 -21.21 -21.65 -0.47
C ILE A 172 -21.26 -23.13 -0.85
N TRP A 173 -21.60 -24.01 0.10
CA TRP A 173 -21.77 -25.45 -0.16
C TRP A 173 -22.84 -25.71 -1.23
N ALA A 174 -24.00 -25.06 -1.14
CA ALA A 174 -25.07 -25.20 -2.12
C ALA A 174 -24.63 -24.78 -3.54
N ILE A 175 -23.81 -23.73 -3.66
CA ILE A 175 -23.24 -23.29 -4.94
C ILE A 175 -22.28 -24.34 -5.49
N VAL A 176 -21.32 -24.80 -4.68
CA VAL A 176 -20.31 -25.80 -5.09
C VAL A 176 -20.97 -27.11 -5.49
N LYS A 177 -21.98 -27.57 -4.74
CA LYS A 177 -22.70 -28.81 -5.02
C LYS A 177 -23.42 -28.79 -6.37
N LYS A 178 -24.02 -27.64 -6.72
CA LYS A 178 -24.76 -27.40 -7.99
C LYS A 178 -23.86 -27.08 -9.17
N SER A 179 -22.57 -26.83 -8.96
CA SER A 179 -21.62 -26.53 -10.03
C SER A 179 -21.61 -27.64 -11.08
N GLN A 180 -21.79 -27.27 -12.35
CA GLN A 180 -21.69 -28.18 -13.49
C GLN A 180 -20.24 -28.40 -13.96
N LYS A 181 -19.25 -27.73 -13.34
CA LYS A 181 -17.83 -27.97 -13.63
C LYS A 181 -17.49 -29.41 -13.28
N LYS A 182 -16.66 -30.05 -14.12
CA LYS A 182 -16.22 -31.44 -13.93
C LYS A 182 -15.58 -31.58 -12.55
N ASP A 183 -16.18 -32.43 -11.71
CA ASP A 183 -15.66 -32.73 -10.38
C ASP A 183 -14.49 -33.72 -10.50
N TYR A 184 -13.27 -33.20 -10.45
CA TYR A 184 -12.08 -34.03 -10.57
C TYR A 184 -11.87 -34.84 -9.29
N LYS A 185 -11.92 -36.17 -9.42
CA LYS A 185 -11.72 -37.15 -8.33
C LYS A 185 -12.75 -37.10 -7.19
N ASP A 186 -13.97 -36.59 -7.41
CA ASP A 186 -15.01 -36.45 -6.37
C ASP A 186 -14.49 -35.59 -5.19
N ASN A 187 -14.08 -34.35 -5.47
CA ASN A 187 -13.45 -33.44 -4.53
C ASN A 187 -14.29 -32.18 -4.25
N LYS A 188 -15.62 -32.33 -4.22
CA LYS A 188 -16.53 -31.22 -3.90
C LYS A 188 -16.31 -30.64 -2.51
N GLU A 189 -16.04 -31.47 -1.50
CA GLU A 189 -15.77 -31.01 -0.14
C GLU A 189 -14.47 -30.18 -0.06
N GLY A 190 -13.40 -30.61 -0.74
CA GLY A 190 -12.17 -29.82 -0.83
C GLY A 190 -12.35 -28.51 -1.59
N SER A 191 -13.12 -28.54 -2.68
CA SER A 191 -13.50 -27.32 -3.41
C SER A 191 -14.31 -26.37 -2.51
N PHE A 192 -15.25 -26.90 -1.73
CA PHE A 192 -16.03 -26.14 -0.77
C PHE A 192 -15.17 -25.49 0.33
N LEU A 193 -14.23 -26.24 0.89
CA LEU A 193 -13.28 -25.70 1.86
C LEU A 193 -12.45 -24.56 1.25
N SER A 194 -11.93 -24.75 0.03
CA SER A 194 -11.16 -23.70 -0.66
C SER A 194 -11.98 -22.43 -0.87
N GLN A 195 -13.24 -22.53 -1.31
CA GLN A 195 -14.09 -21.35 -1.49
C GLN A 195 -14.43 -20.65 -0.17
N SER A 196 -14.61 -21.43 0.91
CA SER A 196 -14.86 -20.87 2.24
C SER A 196 -13.65 -20.09 2.76
N ILE A 197 -12.44 -20.62 2.55
CA ILE A 197 -11.19 -19.93 2.90
C ILE A 197 -10.99 -18.69 2.02
N TYR A 198 -11.18 -18.80 0.70
CA TYR A 198 -11.01 -17.66 -0.21
C TYR A 198 -11.98 -16.51 0.08
N TYR A 199 -13.18 -16.81 0.57
CA TYR A 199 -14.10 -15.78 1.01
C TYR A 199 -13.54 -15.00 2.21
N LEU A 200 -13.04 -15.69 3.23
CA LEU A 200 -12.46 -15.05 4.41
C LEU A 200 -11.14 -14.33 4.08
N GLU A 201 -10.32 -14.92 3.23
CA GLU A 201 -9.10 -14.29 2.73
C GLU A 201 -9.40 -13.00 1.99
N ASP A 202 -10.42 -12.97 1.14
CA ASP A 202 -10.82 -11.75 0.44
C ASP A 202 -11.25 -10.66 1.44
N GLN A 203 -11.98 -11.00 2.51
CA GLN A 203 -12.28 -10.04 3.59
C GLN A 203 -11.01 -9.50 4.23
N VAL A 204 -10.06 -10.37 4.56
CA VAL A 204 -8.75 -9.99 5.10
C VAL A 204 -8.02 -9.03 4.16
N LEU A 205 -7.92 -9.38 2.87
CA LEU A 205 -7.23 -8.55 1.86
C LEU A 205 -7.87 -7.17 1.70
N MET A 206 -9.20 -7.07 1.73
CA MET A 206 -9.90 -5.78 1.65
C MET A 206 -9.67 -4.93 2.90
N HIS A 207 -9.59 -5.54 4.10
CA HIS A 207 -9.22 -4.80 5.31
C HIS A 207 -7.76 -4.37 5.32
N MET A 208 -6.83 -5.21 4.82
CA MET A 208 -5.43 -4.85 4.63
C MET A 208 -5.29 -3.67 3.66
N GLU A 209 -5.97 -3.73 2.52
CA GLU A 209 -6.00 -2.65 1.54
C GLU A 209 -6.55 -1.35 2.14
N ASN A 210 -7.68 -1.40 2.82
CA ASN A 210 -8.27 -0.22 3.47
C ASN A 210 -7.33 0.37 4.55
N PHE A 211 -6.65 -0.47 5.32
CA PHE A 211 -5.65 -0.01 6.29
C PHE A 211 -4.47 0.68 5.60
N LEU A 212 -3.88 0.03 4.60
CA LEU A 212 -2.73 0.57 3.87
C LEU A 212 -3.09 1.88 3.14
N ASP A 213 -4.27 1.96 2.53
CA ASP A 213 -4.79 3.18 1.90
C ASP A 213 -4.93 4.33 2.91
N LYS A 214 -5.52 4.07 4.08
CA LYS A 214 -5.57 5.04 5.20
C LYS A 214 -4.18 5.48 5.66
N HIS A 215 -3.20 4.59 5.58
CA HIS A 215 -1.79 4.85 5.90
C HIS A 215 -0.96 5.29 4.68
N ARG A 216 -1.63 5.71 3.59
CA ARG A 216 -1.05 6.35 2.39
C ARG A 216 -0.20 5.44 1.52
N TRP A 217 -0.41 4.13 1.63
CA TRP A 217 0.18 3.15 0.74
C TRP A 217 -0.82 2.76 -0.33
N VAL A 218 -0.38 2.81 -1.58
CA VAL A 218 -1.23 2.47 -2.73
C VAL A 218 -1.11 0.98 -3.01
N THR A 219 -2.25 0.29 -3.06
CA THR A 219 -2.35 -1.14 -3.39
C THR A 219 -2.88 -1.30 -4.81
N ASP A 220 -2.00 -1.58 -5.77
CA ASP A 220 -2.39 -1.70 -7.18
C ASP A 220 -2.81 -3.11 -7.55
N VAL A 221 -2.22 -4.14 -6.92
CA VAL A 221 -2.42 -5.53 -7.30
C VAL A 221 -2.96 -6.33 -6.13
N LEU A 222 -4.12 -6.95 -6.34
CA LEU A 222 -4.70 -7.89 -5.39
C LEU A 222 -4.15 -9.28 -5.68
N CYS A 223 -3.22 -9.76 -4.85
CA CYS A 223 -2.62 -11.09 -5.01
C CYS A 223 -3.43 -12.18 -4.29
N SER A 224 -3.06 -13.44 -4.53
CA SER A 224 -3.50 -14.53 -3.67
C SER A 224 -2.64 -14.49 -2.40
N ASP A 225 -3.25 -14.54 -1.23
CA ASP A 225 -2.57 -14.51 0.07
C ASP A 225 -1.73 -13.23 0.31
N GLY A 226 -2.01 -12.11 -0.37
CA GLY A 226 -1.25 -10.87 -0.22
C GLY A 226 -1.66 -9.72 -1.14
N LEU A 227 -0.87 -8.63 -1.14
CA LEU A 227 -1.05 -7.41 -1.93
C LEU A 227 0.30 -6.96 -2.52
N GLN A 228 0.30 -6.39 -3.74
CA GLN A 228 1.47 -5.62 -4.20
C GLN A 228 1.23 -4.14 -3.93
N VAL A 229 2.07 -3.59 -3.06
CA VAL A 229 1.98 -2.23 -2.54
C VAL A 229 3.03 -1.37 -3.23
N CYS A 230 2.66 -0.22 -3.79
CA CYS A 230 3.59 0.65 -4.51
C CYS A 230 4.75 1.07 -3.61
N ARG A 231 5.98 0.87 -4.09
CA ARG A 231 7.19 1.40 -3.47
C ARG A 231 7.08 2.92 -3.41
N GLN A 232 7.46 3.46 -2.25
CA GLN A 232 7.44 4.89 -2.04
C GLN A 232 8.85 5.48 -2.05
N PRO A 233 8.99 6.67 -2.66
CA PRO A 233 10.22 7.45 -2.69
C PRO A 233 11.06 7.61 -1.46
N LEU A 234 10.40 7.87 -0.34
CA LEU A 234 11.04 8.44 0.82
C LEU A 234 10.66 7.65 2.08
N VAL A 235 9.99 6.51 1.88
CA VAL A 235 9.39 5.75 2.96
C VAL A 235 9.55 4.27 2.62
N THR A 236 10.22 3.56 3.51
CA THR A 236 10.29 2.09 3.47
C THR A 236 9.04 1.53 4.14
N LEU A 237 8.55 0.40 3.61
CA LEU A 237 7.45 -0.33 4.21
C LEU A 237 7.96 -1.10 5.44
N GLU A 238 7.90 -0.46 6.61
CA GLU A 238 8.40 -1.03 7.85
C GLU A 238 7.53 -2.19 8.36
N GLN A 239 8.17 -3.21 8.93
CA GLN A 239 7.48 -4.36 9.52
C GLN A 239 6.50 -3.94 10.62
N SER A 240 6.81 -2.89 11.38
CA SER A 240 5.90 -2.38 12.42
C SER A 240 4.55 -1.92 11.86
N LEU A 241 4.51 -1.36 10.65
CA LEU A 241 3.25 -0.98 10.00
C LEU A 241 2.46 -2.22 9.55
N LEU A 242 3.14 -3.28 9.13
CA LEU A 242 2.52 -4.56 8.79
C LEU A 242 1.96 -5.28 10.03
N ASP A 243 2.62 -5.11 11.18
CA ASP A 243 2.14 -5.60 12.47
C ASP A 243 0.89 -4.80 12.92
N GLU A 244 0.89 -3.47 12.80
CA GLU A 244 -0.30 -2.63 13.02
C GLU A 244 -1.46 -3.03 12.09
N CYS A 245 -1.16 -3.32 10.82
CA CYS A 245 -2.15 -3.82 9.86
C CYS A 245 -2.74 -5.17 10.29
N SER A 246 -1.91 -6.06 10.84
CA SER A 246 -2.34 -7.37 11.34
C SER A 246 -3.31 -7.24 12.52
N GLU A 247 -3.03 -6.33 13.46
CA GLU A 247 -3.93 -6.04 14.58
C GLU A 247 -5.23 -5.39 14.10
N TYR A 248 -5.17 -4.43 13.17
CA TYR A 248 -6.36 -3.85 12.57
C TYR A 248 -7.25 -4.91 11.91
N VAL A 249 -6.69 -5.84 11.13
CA VAL A 249 -7.45 -6.95 10.54
C VAL A 249 -8.12 -7.80 11.62
N PHE A 250 -7.41 -8.11 12.71
CA PHE A 250 -7.98 -8.85 13.82
C PHE A 250 -9.17 -8.10 14.46
N GLU A 251 -9.05 -6.79 14.68
CA GLU A 251 -10.15 -5.96 15.20
C GLU A 251 -11.36 -5.93 14.27
N GLN A 252 -11.15 -5.90 12.94
CA GLN A 252 -12.24 -5.78 11.97
C GLN A 252 -12.99 -7.10 11.70
N CYS A 253 -12.27 -8.22 11.60
CA CYS A 253 -12.89 -9.49 11.20
C CYS A 253 -12.60 -10.68 12.13
N GLY A 254 -11.86 -10.47 13.21
CA GLY A 254 -11.55 -11.49 14.23
C GLY A 254 -10.55 -12.56 13.78
N ILE A 255 -9.92 -12.40 12.62
CA ILE A 255 -8.93 -13.34 12.08
C ILE A 255 -7.53 -12.84 12.45
N ARG A 256 -6.82 -13.58 13.31
CA ARG A 256 -5.42 -13.29 13.62
C ARG A 256 -4.55 -13.76 12.47
N ILE A 257 -3.79 -12.84 11.88
CA ILE A 257 -2.83 -13.10 10.82
C ILE A 257 -1.48 -12.50 11.18
N ALA A 258 -0.43 -12.92 10.48
CA ALA A 258 0.84 -12.21 10.46
C ALA A 258 1.14 -11.83 9.02
N ILE A 259 1.60 -10.60 8.81
CA ILE A 259 1.88 -10.04 7.48
C ILE A 259 3.38 -9.78 7.37
N LYS A 260 4.01 -10.10 6.24
CA LYS A 260 5.43 -9.85 5.97
C LYS A 260 5.68 -9.43 4.52
N GLU A 261 6.68 -8.59 4.29
CA GLU A 261 7.20 -8.37 2.94
C GLU A 261 7.99 -9.61 2.49
N LYS A 262 7.74 -10.03 1.26
CA LYS A 262 8.47 -11.09 0.58
C LYS A 262 9.32 -10.50 -0.55
N PRO A 263 10.59 -10.91 -0.68
CA PRO A 263 11.40 -10.47 -1.80
C PRO A 263 10.80 -10.87 -3.16
N MET A 264 10.70 -9.88 -4.05
CA MET A 264 10.35 -10.07 -5.46
C MET A 264 11.60 -10.39 -6.27
N THR A 265 12.05 -11.63 -6.21
CA THR A 265 13.22 -12.12 -6.95
C THR A 265 12.81 -13.01 -8.11
N VAL A 266 13.58 -12.96 -9.20
CA VAL A 266 13.51 -13.90 -10.31
C VAL A 266 14.48 -15.05 -10.01
N ASP A 267 14.04 -16.29 -10.21
CA ASP A 267 14.90 -17.46 -9.97
C ASP A 267 16.10 -17.47 -10.92
N ALA A 268 17.29 -17.82 -10.43
CA ALA A 268 18.53 -17.84 -11.21
C ALA A 268 18.44 -18.76 -12.45
N ASP A 269 17.87 -19.95 -12.28
CA ASP A 269 17.66 -20.91 -13.38
C ASP A 269 16.77 -20.33 -14.47
N PHE A 270 15.77 -19.50 -14.11
CA PHE A 270 14.88 -18.85 -15.08
C PHE A 270 15.58 -17.73 -15.85
N ILE A 271 16.46 -16.99 -15.17
CA ILE A 271 17.31 -15.97 -15.80
C ILE A 271 18.22 -16.63 -16.82
N GLU A 272 18.91 -17.71 -16.44
CA GLU A 272 19.82 -18.46 -17.31
C GLU A 272 19.10 -19.12 -18.49
N GLU A 273 17.98 -19.82 -18.24
CA GLU A 273 17.19 -20.52 -19.27
C GLU A 273 16.68 -19.57 -20.36
N HIS A 274 16.36 -18.33 -19.99
CA HIS A 274 15.80 -17.35 -20.91
C HIS A 274 16.80 -16.26 -21.34
N GLY A 275 18.05 -16.33 -20.85
CA GLY A 275 19.10 -15.36 -21.13
C GLY A 275 18.71 -13.94 -20.75
N LEU A 276 18.04 -13.77 -19.62
CA LEU A 276 17.54 -12.48 -19.16
C LEU A 276 18.68 -11.68 -18.53
N ASP A 277 18.64 -10.37 -18.72
CA ASP A 277 19.58 -9.47 -18.08
C ASP A 277 18.96 -8.92 -16.80
N MET A 278 19.69 -9.03 -15.70
CA MET A 278 19.31 -8.51 -14.39
C MET A 278 20.16 -7.29 -13.98
N GLU A 279 21.17 -6.91 -14.79
CA GLU A 279 21.92 -5.68 -14.62
C GLU A 279 21.02 -4.49 -14.99
N ASP A 280 20.30 -3.91 -14.04
CA ASP A 280 19.81 -2.54 -14.22
C ASP A 280 21.00 -1.59 -14.10
N LEU A 281 21.71 -1.34 -15.19
CA LEU A 281 22.41 -0.06 -15.38
C LEU A 281 22.14 0.39 -16.82
N GLY A 282 21.43 1.51 -16.96
CA GLY A 282 20.98 2.00 -18.25
C GLY A 282 22.10 2.04 -19.29
N GLU A 283 21.91 1.29 -20.37
CA GLU A 283 22.58 1.40 -21.66
C GLU A 283 22.02 0.25 -22.51
N ASP A 284 20.81 0.44 -23.05
CA ASP A 284 20.29 -0.16 -24.31
C ASP A 284 18.77 -0.02 -24.34
N ASP A 285 18.35 1.22 -24.58
CA ASP A 285 16.97 1.56 -24.90
C ASP A 285 16.61 1.07 -26.33
N PRO A 286 15.64 0.16 -26.50
CA PRO A 286 15.16 -0.29 -27.82
C PRO A 286 14.34 0.77 -28.56
N LEU A 287 14.27 2.01 -28.09
CA LEU A 287 13.88 3.16 -28.90
C LEU A 287 14.91 3.53 -29.98
N ALA A 288 15.99 2.75 -30.16
CA ALA A 288 16.84 2.75 -31.36
C ALA A 288 16.14 2.20 -32.64
N GLY A 289 14.84 2.42 -32.79
CA GLY A 289 14.11 2.33 -34.05
C GLY A 289 13.69 3.74 -34.46
N GLU A 290 14.43 4.31 -35.43
CA GLU A 290 14.30 5.65 -36.04
C GLU A 290 13.16 6.54 -35.50
N LEU A 291 13.49 7.38 -34.52
CA LEU A 291 12.67 8.51 -34.08
C LEU A 291 13.23 9.84 -34.61
N PRO A 292 12.36 10.86 -34.80
CA PRO A 292 12.67 12.06 -35.57
C PRO A 292 13.84 12.87 -35.01
N SER A 293 14.45 13.65 -35.89
CA SER A 293 15.75 14.34 -35.75
C SER A 293 15.86 15.43 -34.66
N GLY A 294 15.14 15.35 -33.54
CA GLY A 294 15.19 16.31 -32.43
C GLY A 294 15.59 15.73 -31.05
N GLU A 295 15.50 14.42 -30.83
CA GLU A 295 15.66 13.81 -29.48
C GLU A 295 17.10 13.40 -29.11
N LYS A 296 18.08 13.54 -30.01
CA LYS A 296 19.45 13.05 -29.81
C LYS A 296 20.27 13.78 -28.73
N GLU A 297 19.85 14.95 -28.28
CA GLU A 297 20.66 15.77 -27.35
C GLU A 297 20.52 15.40 -25.86
N LEU A 298 19.60 14.49 -25.49
CA LEU A 298 19.24 14.25 -24.08
C LEU A 298 19.36 12.81 -23.56
N LEU A 299 19.75 11.86 -24.42
CA LEU A 299 19.94 10.43 -24.07
C LEU A 299 21.09 10.14 -23.08
N PHE A 300 21.75 11.18 -22.57
CA PHE A 300 22.91 11.02 -21.71
C PHE A 300 22.59 11.14 -20.21
N LEU A 301 21.40 11.48 -19.74
CA LEU A 301 21.15 11.72 -18.30
C LEU A 301 21.05 10.40 -17.46
N GLN A 302 22.05 10.05 -16.63
CA GLN A 302 21.89 8.94 -15.63
C GLN A 302 20.78 9.27 -14.62
N PRO A 303 20.26 8.27 -13.89
CA PRO A 303 19.24 8.48 -12.87
C PRO A 303 19.60 9.54 -11.82
N ILE A 304 18.74 10.56 -11.79
CA ILE A 304 18.60 11.67 -10.84
C ILE A 304 17.99 11.14 -9.53
N PHE A 305 17.09 10.15 -9.60
CA PHE A 305 16.45 9.49 -8.46
C PHE A 305 16.69 7.96 -8.47
N PRO A 306 17.87 7.47 -8.06
CA PRO A 306 18.27 6.07 -8.23
C PRO A 306 17.39 5.06 -7.49
N GLU A 307 16.70 5.47 -6.43
CA GLU A 307 15.77 4.59 -5.69
C GLU A 307 14.36 4.56 -6.30
N LEU A 308 14.07 5.39 -7.31
CA LEU A 308 12.71 5.67 -7.81
C LEU A 308 12.62 5.93 -9.32
N PRO A 309 12.64 4.86 -10.11
CA PRO A 309 12.77 4.95 -11.58
C PRO A 309 11.66 5.78 -12.25
N HIS A 310 10.43 5.74 -11.73
CA HIS A 310 9.30 6.49 -12.32
C HIS A 310 9.39 8.00 -12.03
N LEU A 311 9.91 8.42 -10.87
CA LEU A 311 10.15 9.85 -10.60
C LEU A 311 11.31 10.38 -11.43
N ASP A 312 12.30 9.52 -11.68
CA ASP A 312 13.42 9.80 -12.55
C ASP A 312 12.97 10.08 -14.00
N GLU A 313 12.10 9.24 -14.54
CA GLU A 313 11.52 9.44 -15.87
C GLU A 313 10.70 10.74 -15.94
N LEU A 314 9.85 11.01 -14.94
CA LEU A 314 9.09 12.25 -14.89
C LEU A 314 9.98 13.50 -14.78
N ALA A 315 11.06 13.42 -14.01
CA ALA A 315 12.04 14.49 -13.90
C ALA A 315 12.78 14.73 -15.22
N ARG A 316 13.20 13.66 -15.90
CA ARG A 316 13.81 13.74 -17.24
C ARG A 316 12.86 14.42 -18.22
N LEU A 317 11.60 13.99 -18.28
CA LEU A 317 10.58 14.59 -19.16
C LEU A 317 10.31 16.05 -18.80
N ALA A 318 10.30 16.41 -17.51
CA ALA A 318 10.12 17.79 -17.07
C ALA A 318 11.30 18.69 -17.51
N ILE A 319 12.53 18.19 -17.41
CA ILE A 319 13.75 18.91 -17.82
C ILE A 319 13.86 18.98 -19.35
N SER A 320 13.57 17.88 -20.06
CA SER A 320 13.75 17.78 -21.52
C SER A 320 12.65 18.50 -22.29
N GLU A 321 11.39 18.23 -21.98
CA GLU A 321 10.25 18.84 -22.67
C GLU A 321 10.06 20.30 -22.24
N GLY A 322 10.35 20.62 -20.98
CA GLY A 322 10.14 21.95 -20.39
C GLY A 322 8.68 22.43 -20.44
N SER A 323 7.74 21.55 -20.77
CA SER A 323 6.33 21.88 -20.96
C SER A 323 5.59 21.97 -19.62
N ASP A 324 4.61 22.85 -19.53
CA ASP A 324 3.80 23.04 -18.32
C ASP A 324 3.22 21.70 -17.81
N GLY A 325 2.79 20.84 -18.74
CA GLY A 325 2.23 19.53 -18.44
C GLY A 325 3.26 18.51 -17.96
N ALA A 326 4.49 18.52 -18.48
CA ALA A 326 5.55 17.62 -18.02
C ALA A 326 6.00 17.99 -16.60
N ILE A 327 6.21 19.28 -16.37
CA ILE A 327 6.56 19.82 -15.05
C ILE A 327 5.44 19.51 -14.06
N ALA A 328 4.17 19.73 -14.44
CA ALA A 328 3.03 19.44 -13.56
C ALA A 328 2.92 17.96 -13.18
N ARG A 329 3.19 17.02 -14.10
CA ARG A 329 3.18 15.58 -13.77
C ARG A 329 4.25 15.22 -12.73
N PHE A 330 5.46 15.73 -12.89
CA PHE A 330 6.53 15.55 -11.90
C PHE A 330 6.13 16.15 -10.56
N VAL A 331 5.70 17.42 -10.54
CA VAL A 331 5.31 18.16 -9.34
C VAL A 331 4.18 17.44 -8.60
N THR A 332 3.12 17.04 -9.30
CA THR A 332 2.00 16.34 -8.69
C THR A 332 2.41 14.99 -8.11
N MET A 333 3.33 14.26 -8.74
CA MET A 333 3.83 12.99 -8.21
C MET A 333 4.77 13.17 -7.01
N TYR A 334 5.68 14.15 -7.09
CA TYR A 334 6.69 14.43 -6.08
C TYR A 334 6.06 14.97 -4.79
N TRP A 335 5.16 15.95 -4.90
CA TRP A 335 4.43 16.53 -3.75
C TRP A 335 3.00 15.98 -3.58
N ARG A 336 2.76 14.73 -4.01
CA ARG A 336 1.41 14.14 -4.00
C ARG A 336 0.77 14.07 -2.60
N HIS A 337 1.56 14.04 -1.53
CA HIS A 337 1.06 13.93 -0.16
C HIS A 337 1.04 15.26 0.61
N ASP A 338 1.64 16.29 0.03
CA ASP A 338 1.77 17.61 0.66
C ASP A 338 0.77 18.61 0.09
N PHE A 339 0.08 18.28 -1.01
CA PHE A 339 -0.97 19.13 -1.59
C PHE A 339 -2.30 18.40 -1.78
N PHE A 340 -3.37 19.14 -1.51
CA PHE A 340 -4.75 18.78 -1.78
C PHE A 340 -5.48 19.93 -2.46
N VAL A 341 -6.47 19.62 -3.30
CA VAL A 341 -7.27 20.65 -3.97
C VAL A 341 -8.75 20.30 -3.89
N ASP A 342 -9.56 21.24 -3.38
CA ASP A 342 -11.01 21.21 -3.51
C ASP A 342 -11.47 22.10 -4.68
N ASP A 343 -12.77 22.09 -4.98
CA ASP A 343 -13.39 22.88 -6.06
C ASP A 343 -12.98 24.37 -6.09
N LYS A 344 -12.65 24.95 -4.93
CA LYS A 344 -12.38 26.39 -4.74
C LYS A 344 -11.01 26.71 -4.14
N HIS A 345 -10.33 25.77 -3.48
CA HIS A 345 -9.17 26.04 -2.64
C HIS A 345 -8.09 24.99 -2.82
N TRP A 346 -6.87 25.40 -2.51
CA TRP A 346 -5.73 24.53 -2.29
C TRP A 346 -5.52 24.34 -0.80
N TYR A 347 -4.93 23.19 -0.45
CA TYR A 347 -4.41 22.91 0.86
C TYR A 347 -3.00 22.39 0.70
N TYR A 348 -2.12 22.77 1.61
CA TYR A 348 -0.75 22.27 1.62
C TYR A 348 -0.31 21.93 3.04
N PHE A 349 0.57 20.94 3.17
CA PHE A 349 1.11 20.54 4.46
C PHE A 349 2.44 21.23 4.72
N GLN A 350 2.52 21.98 5.82
CA GLN A 350 3.73 22.67 6.26
C GLN A 350 3.67 22.89 7.77
N ASP A 351 4.82 22.86 8.43
CA ASP A 351 4.93 23.14 9.87
C ASP A 351 3.99 22.28 10.72
N HIS A 352 3.94 20.98 10.38
CA HIS A 352 3.14 19.96 11.06
C HIS A 352 1.63 20.01 10.85
N ILE A 353 1.11 20.94 10.03
CA ILE A 353 -0.32 21.10 9.78
C ILE A 353 -0.67 21.32 8.31
N TRP A 354 -1.94 21.09 7.97
CA TRP A 354 -2.56 21.51 6.73
C TRP A 354 -2.96 22.98 6.79
N LYS A 355 -2.48 23.76 5.84
CA LYS A 355 -2.80 25.17 5.65
C LYS A 355 -3.64 25.35 4.40
N LYS A 356 -4.61 26.26 4.46
CA LYS A 356 -5.48 26.59 3.33
C LYS A 356 -4.87 27.71 2.49
N ASP A 357 -4.93 27.57 1.17
CA ASP A 357 -4.47 28.55 0.18
C ASP A 357 -5.56 28.75 -0.87
N THR A 358 -6.07 29.97 -0.99
CA THR A 358 -7.18 30.29 -1.90
C THR A 358 -6.80 30.23 -3.37
N SER A 359 -5.52 30.27 -3.74
CA SER A 359 -5.13 30.40 -5.16
C SER A 359 -3.88 29.61 -5.54
N GLY A 360 -3.38 28.75 -4.66
CA GLY A 360 -2.20 27.92 -4.90
C GLY A 360 -0.92 28.75 -5.03
N HIS A 361 -0.86 29.90 -4.34
CA HIS A 361 0.33 30.73 -4.25
C HIS A 361 1.51 29.99 -3.63
N HIS A 362 1.25 29.10 -2.67
CA HIS A 362 2.29 28.31 -2.03
C HIS A 362 2.97 27.37 -3.03
N LEU A 363 2.18 26.68 -3.88
CA LEU A 363 2.75 25.85 -4.95
C LEU A 363 3.59 26.69 -5.90
N VAL A 364 3.08 27.85 -6.34
CA VAL A 364 3.86 28.77 -7.19
C VAL A 364 5.18 29.18 -6.52
N ASN A 365 5.17 29.45 -5.21
CA ASN A 365 6.38 29.77 -4.47
C ASN A 365 7.40 28.63 -4.48
N ILE A 366 6.95 27.38 -4.29
CA ILE A 366 7.81 26.19 -4.38
C ILE A 366 8.37 26.03 -5.79
N LEU A 367 7.53 26.18 -6.84
CA LEU A 367 7.97 26.09 -8.23
C LEU A 367 9.08 27.10 -8.54
N MET A 368 8.92 28.34 -8.06
CA MET A 368 9.86 29.42 -8.36
C MET A 368 11.16 29.32 -7.56
N ASN A 369 11.10 28.90 -6.29
CA ASN A 369 12.24 29.00 -5.37
C ASN A 369 12.91 27.66 -5.06
N GLU A 370 12.22 26.53 -5.21
CA GLU A 370 12.72 25.23 -4.73
C GLU A 370 12.89 24.23 -5.88
N LEU A 371 11.96 24.20 -6.84
CA LEU A 371 11.96 23.20 -7.91
C LEU A 371 13.19 23.31 -8.82
N TYR A 372 13.65 24.52 -9.12
CA TYR A 372 14.86 24.69 -9.93
C TYR A 372 16.09 24.15 -9.21
N ASP A 373 16.26 24.50 -7.94
CA ASP A 373 17.40 24.05 -7.14
C ASP A 373 17.40 22.53 -6.99
N LEU A 374 16.22 21.91 -6.81
CA LEU A 374 16.04 20.46 -6.80
C LEU A 374 16.58 19.79 -8.08
N PHE A 375 16.27 20.36 -9.24
CA PHE A 375 16.77 19.85 -10.52
C PHE A 375 18.25 20.19 -10.73
N ASP A 376 18.68 21.40 -10.37
CA ASP A 376 20.05 21.87 -10.55
C ASP A 376 21.04 21.06 -9.69
N GLU A 377 20.73 20.86 -8.41
CA GLU A 377 21.51 20.05 -7.46
C GLU A 377 21.72 18.64 -8.01
N ARG A 378 20.64 17.99 -8.45
CA ARG A 378 20.74 16.62 -8.94
C ARG A 378 21.35 16.47 -10.33
N CYS A 379 21.43 17.56 -11.10
CA CYS A 379 22.14 17.59 -12.39
C CYS A 379 23.59 18.07 -12.27
N GLN A 380 24.09 18.41 -11.07
CA GLN A 380 25.42 19.03 -10.87
C GLN A 380 26.57 18.24 -11.50
N TRP A 381 26.54 16.92 -11.39
CA TRP A 381 27.59 16.02 -11.88
C TRP A 381 27.67 15.92 -13.42
N ARG A 382 26.73 16.55 -14.15
CA ARG A 382 26.72 16.67 -15.63
C ARG A 382 26.79 18.10 -16.16
N LYS A 383 27.01 19.11 -15.31
CA LYS A 383 27.23 20.50 -15.76
C LYS A 383 28.45 20.55 -16.67
N GLY A 384 28.23 20.66 -17.98
CA GLY A 384 29.27 20.59 -19.01
C GLY A 384 28.86 19.89 -20.31
N ALA A 385 27.78 19.09 -20.30
CA ALA A 385 27.13 18.63 -21.53
C ALA A 385 26.20 19.73 -22.08
N ASP A 386 26.34 20.07 -23.36
CA ASP A 386 25.66 21.23 -23.98
C ASP A 386 24.13 21.14 -23.87
N GLY A 387 23.53 19.96 -24.11
CA GLY A 387 22.07 19.76 -24.09
C GLY A 387 21.43 19.92 -22.70
N VAL A 388 22.04 19.34 -21.65
CA VAL A 388 21.52 19.41 -20.27
C VAL A 388 21.59 20.85 -19.74
N THR A 389 22.69 21.53 -20.05
CA THR A 389 22.90 22.92 -19.65
C THR A 389 21.88 23.85 -20.31
N GLN A 390 21.51 23.59 -21.56
CA GLN A 390 20.48 24.33 -22.28
C GLN A 390 19.07 24.06 -21.73
N CYS A 391 18.72 22.80 -21.47
CA CYS A 391 17.44 22.44 -20.86
C CYS A 391 17.25 23.05 -19.47
N LEU A 392 18.27 23.00 -18.61
CA LEU A 392 18.20 23.64 -17.28
C LEU A 392 18.08 25.16 -17.39
N LYS A 393 18.71 25.80 -18.37
CA LYS A 393 18.52 27.24 -18.63
C LYS A 393 17.08 27.54 -19.06
N SER A 394 16.51 26.76 -19.97
CA SER A 394 15.12 26.89 -20.40
C SER A 394 14.15 26.69 -19.24
N LEU A 395 14.37 25.64 -18.44
CA LEU A 395 13.57 25.36 -17.25
C LEU A 395 13.66 26.49 -16.24
N LYS A 396 14.85 27.06 -16.01
CA LYS A 396 15.03 28.24 -15.15
C LYS A 396 14.23 29.44 -15.64
N ILE A 397 14.16 29.67 -16.94
CA ILE A 397 13.36 30.75 -17.52
C ILE A 397 11.87 30.51 -17.24
N THR A 398 11.38 29.30 -17.49
CA THR A 398 9.98 28.91 -17.19
C THR A 398 9.65 29.08 -15.71
N LEU A 399 10.51 28.58 -14.81
CA LEU A 399 10.29 28.65 -13.37
C LEU A 399 10.45 30.07 -12.79
N ASN A 400 11.17 30.97 -13.47
CA ASN A 400 11.21 32.39 -13.10
C ASN A 400 10.00 33.20 -13.62
N SER A 401 9.22 32.63 -14.55
CA SER A 401 8.04 33.28 -15.12
C SER A 401 6.81 33.00 -14.27
N THR A 402 6.28 34.03 -13.63
CA THR A 402 5.03 33.92 -12.85
C THR A 402 3.85 33.48 -13.71
N LYS A 403 3.85 33.83 -15.01
CA LYS A 403 2.81 33.38 -15.93
C LYS A 403 2.87 31.87 -16.13
N ASP A 404 4.05 31.33 -16.40
CA ASP A 404 4.20 29.91 -16.70
C ASP A 404 4.04 29.06 -15.42
N CYS A 405 4.54 29.54 -14.28
CA CYS A 405 4.26 28.90 -12.99
C CYS A 405 2.76 28.85 -12.64
N ARG A 406 1.97 29.85 -13.04
CA ARG A 406 0.50 29.79 -12.91
C ARG A 406 -0.11 28.75 -13.83
N ASN A 407 0.36 28.64 -15.08
CA ASN A 407 -0.11 27.59 -15.99
C ASN A 407 0.22 26.19 -15.44
N ILE A 408 1.44 25.98 -14.93
CA ILE A 408 1.88 24.74 -14.28
C ILE A 408 1.00 24.43 -13.07
N ARG A 409 0.72 25.43 -12.21
CA ARG A 409 -0.20 25.29 -11.08
C ARG A 409 -1.60 24.87 -11.54
N ASP A 410 -2.12 25.46 -12.61
CA ASP A 410 -3.47 25.15 -13.12
C ASP A 410 -3.52 23.75 -13.76
N ALA A 411 -2.42 23.30 -14.39
CA ALA A 411 -2.26 21.91 -14.81
C ALA A 411 -2.22 20.96 -13.59
N CYS A 412 -1.45 21.31 -12.55
CA CYS A 412 -1.42 20.56 -11.29
C CYS A 412 -2.79 20.48 -10.63
N ARG A 413 -3.60 21.55 -10.67
CA ARG A 413 -4.98 21.58 -10.14
C ARG A 413 -5.80 20.41 -10.68
N THR A 414 -5.73 20.21 -12.00
CA THR A 414 -6.48 19.15 -12.70
C THR A 414 -6.00 17.76 -12.28
N LEU A 415 -4.70 17.59 -12.03
CA LEU A 415 -4.10 16.33 -11.62
C LEU A 415 -4.36 16.02 -10.12
N PHE A 416 -4.35 17.04 -9.26
CA PHE A 416 -4.66 16.89 -7.83
C PHE A 416 -6.15 16.71 -7.54
N ALA A 417 -7.04 17.27 -8.36
CA ALA A 417 -8.49 17.19 -8.19
C ALA A 417 -9.08 15.78 -8.41
N MET A 418 -8.27 14.80 -8.82
CA MET A 418 -8.70 13.39 -8.93
C MET A 418 -8.89 12.68 -7.56
N LYS A 419 -8.65 13.38 -6.44
CA LYS A 419 -8.73 12.83 -5.08
C LYS A 419 -10.09 13.04 -4.42
N ASP A 420 -10.47 12.16 -3.50
CA ASP A 420 -11.71 12.26 -2.71
C ASP A 420 -11.69 13.47 -1.75
N THR A 421 -12.22 14.59 -2.23
CA THR A 421 -12.27 15.89 -1.54
C THR A 421 -13.17 15.87 -0.32
N GLU A 422 -14.30 15.16 -0.39
CA GLU A 422 -15.25 15.11 0.70
C GLU A 422 -14.63 14.39 1.91
N THR A 423 -13.94 13.27 1.65
CA THR A 423 -13.23 12.51 2.68
C THR A 423 -12.09 13.33 3.30
N PHE A 424 -11.30 14.04 2.49
CA PHE A 424 -10.23 14.91 3.02
C PHE A 424 -10.78 15.99 3.96
N LEU A 425 -11.79 16.75 3.53
CA LEU A 425 -12.35 17.85 4.32
C LEU A 425 -13.00 17.35 5.62
N LYS A 426 -13.68 16.20 5.59
CA LYS A 426 -14.23 15.55 6.79
C LYS A 426 -13.16 15.04 7.74
N SER A 427 -12.00 14.65 7.22
CA SER A 427 -10.90 14.12 8.03
C SER A 427 -10.14 15.23 8.76
N LEU A 428 -10.19 16.47 8.27
CA LEU A 428 -9.51 17.60 8.90
C LEU A 428 -9.97 17.83 10.35
N ASN A 429 -9.02 17.76 11.29
CA ASN A 429 -9.21 17.87 12.74
C ASN A 429 -10.20 16.85 13.33
N SER A 430 -10.47 15.74 12.64
CA SER A 430 -11.38 14.69 13.13
C SER A 430 -10.78 13.85 14.25
N ASN A 431 -9.45 13.73 14.32
CA ASN A 431 -8.77 13.02 15.39
C ASN A 431 -8.56 13.92 16.61
N LEU A 432 -9.45 13.79 17.59
CA LEU A 432 -9.46 14.57 18.83
C LEU A 432 -8.29 14.25 19.78
N HIS A 433 -7.50 13.21 19.50
CA HIS A 433 -6.36 12.81 20.31
C HIS A 433 -5.02 13.36 19.82
N LEU A 434 -5.04 14.18 18.77
CA LEU A 434 -3.83 14.81 18.23
C LEU A 434 -3.88 16.31 18.48
N MET A 435 -2.78 16.83 19.03
CA MET A 435 -2.63 18.25 19.31
C MET A 435 -1.37 18.79 18.65
N ALA A 436 -1.52 19.67 17.67
CA ALA A 436 -0.39 20.30 17.01
C ALA A 436 0.11 21.55 17.76
N PHE A 437 1.41 21.58 17.99
CA PHE A 437 2.20 22.71 18.48
C PHE A 437 3.10 23.22 17.35
N LYS A 438 3.77 24.36 17.55
CA LYS A 438 4.70 24.91 16.56
C LYS A 438 5.82 23.95 16.15
N ASN A 439 6.29 23.12 17.09
CA ASN A 439 7.43 22.22 16.93
C ASN A 439 7.04 20.74 16.74
N GLY A 440 5.76 20.39 16.64
CA GLY A 440 5.34 19.00 16.46
C GLY A 440 3.90 18.72 16.85
N VAL A 441 3.56 17.44 16.99
CA VAL A 441 2.23 16.95 17.34
C VAL A 441 2.35 16.03 18.54
N TYR A 442 1.53 16.26 19.55
CA TYR A 442 1.35 15.35 20.68
C TYR A 442 0.22 14.37 20.37
N ASP A 443 0.48 13.08 20.58
CA ASP A 443 -0.49 12.00 20.43
C ASP A 443 -0.91 11.50 21.82
N PHE A 444 -2.11 11.86 22.26
CA PHE A 444 -2.61 11.49 23.60
C PHE A 444 -2.90 9.99 23.76
N LYS A 445 -3.09 9.25 22.66
CA LYS A 445 -3.32 7.80 22.74
C LYS A 445 -2.02 7.04 22.94
N LYS A 446 -0.96 7.47 22.27
CA LYS A 446 0.36 6.86 22.35
C LYS A 446 1.26 7.48 23.43
N ASP A 447 0.82 8.59 24.01
CA ASP A 447 1.58 9.40 24.95
C ASP A 447 2.97 9.79 24.42
N GLU A 448 3.00 10.28 23.18
CA GLU A 448 4.26 10.63 22.50
C GLU A 448 4.19 12.01 21.83
N PHE A 449 5.30 12.74 21.86
CA PHE A 449 5.50 13.94 21.07
C PHE A 449 6.36 13.63 19.83
N ARG A 450 5.83 13.90 18.64
CA ARG A 450 6.46 13.53 17.36
C ARG A 450 6.33 14.62 16.31
N LYS A 451 7.10 14.49 15.23
CA LYS A 451 6.89 15.31 14.03
C LYS A 451 5.48 15.09 13.49
N GLY A 452 4.74 16.16 13.24
CA GLY A 452 3.45 16.06 12.56
C GLY A 452 3.61 15.52 11.15
N ARG A 453 2.63 14.74 10.72
CA ARG A 453 2.55 14.09 9.41
C ARG A 453 1.32 14.63 8.70
N ALA A 454 1.38 14.76 7.39
CA ALA A 454 0.19 15.15 6.64
C ALA A 454 -0.99 14.15 6.83
N SER A 455 -0.72 12.91 7.25
CA SER A 455 -1.74 11.89 7.56
C SER A 455 -2.51 12.18 8.84
N ASP A 456 -2.01 13.10 9.68
CA ASP A 456 -2.68 13.49 10.92
C ASP A 456 -3.92 14.35 10.65
N TYR A 457 -4.04 14.91 9.43
CA TYR A 457 -5.14 15.78 9.00
C TYR A 457 -5.40 16.96 9.96
N ILE A 458 -4.38 17.48 10.64
CA ILE A 458 -4.52 18.61 11.56
C ILE A 458 -4.40 19.91 10.77
N SER A 459 -5.33 20.84 10.94
CA SER A 459 -5.24 22.21 10.38
C SER A 459 -5.24 23.30 11.46
N MET A 460 -5.33 22.92 12.72
CA MET A 460 -5.32 23.82 13.88
C MET A 460 -4.06 23.60 14.70
N GLN A 461 -3.37 24.69 15.06
CA GLN A 461 -2.08 24.62 15.75
C GLN A 461 -2.02 25.63 16.88
N ILE A 462 -1.48 25.17 18.00
CA ILE A 462 -1.09 25.98 19.16
C ILE A 462 0.13 26.81 18.79
N GLN A 463 0.06 28.12 19.04
CA GLN A 463 1.04 29.11 18.57
C GLN A 463 2.30 29.20 19.45
N TYR A 464 2.62 28.16 20.21
CA TYR A 464 3.84 28.01 20.99
C TYR A 464 4.36 26.57 20.92
N ASP A 465 5.61 26.37 21.31
CA ASP A 465 6.27 25.06 21.28
C ASP A 465 5.80 24.18 22.45
N TYR A 466 5.61 22.89 22.19
CA TYR A 466 5.47 21.90 23.23
C TYR A 466 6.77 21.79 24.03
N LYS A 467 6.63 21.73 25.35
CA LYS A 467 7.72 21.45 26.29
C LYS A 467 7.30 20.25 27.13
N PRO A 468 8.14 19.19 27.22
CA PRO A 468 7.88 18.08 28.12
C PRO A 468 7.70 18.59 29.54
N PHE A 469 6.66 18.10 30.22
CA PHE A 469 6.38 18.45 31.60
C PHE A 469 7.55 18.01 32.50
N ASN A 470 7.95 18.88 33.42
CA ASN A 470 8.97 18.60 34.42
C ASN A 470 8.53 19.18 35.77
N ASP A 471 8.20 18.31 36.72
CA ASP A 471 7.74 18.73 38.05
C ASP A 471 8.75 19.58 38.84
N LYS A 472 10.00 19.65 38.37
CA LYS A 472 11.11 20.38 39.01
C LYS A 472 11.49 21.67 38.28
N ASP A 473 10.89 21.97 37.13
CA ASP A 473 11.21 23.24 36.47
C ASP A 473 10.56 24.43 37.19
N GLU A 474 11.20 25.59 37.09
CA GLU A 474 10.83 26.79 37.85
C GLU A 474 9.35 27.18 37.66
N ILE A 475 8.84 27.05 36.43
CA ILE A 475 7.46 27.40 36.10
C ILE A 475 6.48 26.38 36.70
N SER A 476 6.79 25.08 36.61
CA SER A 476 5.96 24.02 37.21
C SER A 476 5.87 24.15 38.73
N VAL A 477 6.99 24.46 39.40
CA VAL A 477 7.04 24.67 40.85
C VAL A 477 6.25 25.92 41.25
N GLU A 478 6.44 27.04 40.57
CA GLU A 478 5.71 28.28 40.84
C GLU A 478 4.20 28.11 40.61
N LEU A 479 3.79 27.45 39.51
CA LEU A 479 2.39 27.15 39.24
C LEU A 479 1.79 26.24 40.31
N ARG A 480 2.51 25.20 40.76
CA ARG A 480 2.04 24.32 41.83
C ARG A 480 1.87 25.08 43.15
N ASP A 481 2.79 25.99 43.51
CA ASP A 481 2.64 26.85 44.70
C ASP A 481 1.40 27.73 44.58
N ILE A 482 1.23 28.45 43.46
CA ILE A 482 0.06 29.31 43.23
C ILE A 482 -1.23 28.51 43.32
N LEU A 483 -1.31 27.36 42.64
CA LEU A 483 -2.51 26.52 42.63
C LEU A 483 -2.83 25.94 44.01
N SER A 484 -1.83 25.48 44.77
CA SER A 484 -2.01 24.97 46.14
C SER A 484 -2.46 26.05 47.12
N ARG A 485 -2.12 27.32 46.88
CA ARG A 485 -2.60 28.44 47.70
C ARG A 485 -4.04 28.82 47.38
N ILE A 486 -4.49 28.62 46.14
CA ILE A 486 -5.86 28.88 45.71
C ILE A 486 -6.78 27.70 46.10
N LEU A 487 -6.29 26.46 45.96
CA LEU A 487 -6.96 25.21 46.29
C LEU A 487 -6.08 24.40 47.27
N PRO A 488 -6.14 24.68 48.59
CA PRO A 488 -5.30 24.03 49.60
C PRO A 488 -5.60 22.55 49.84
N ASP A 489 -6.79 22.10 49.43
CA ASP A 489 -7.17 20.70 49.46
C ASP A 489 -6.57 19.99 48.23
N GLU A 490 -5.62 19.08 48.45
CA GLU A 490 -4.88 18.40 47.38
C GLU A 490 -5.76 17.49 46.53
N ASP A 491 -6.81 16.89 47.10
CA ASP A 491 -7.74 16.03 46.36
C ASP A 491 -8.59 16.89 45.42
N LEU A 492 -9.09 18.04 45.90
CA LEU A 492 -9.80 19.01 45.09
C LEU A 492 -8.91 19.62 44.00
N LEU A 493 -7.66 19.98 44.32
CA LEU A 493 -6.70 20.49 43.35
C LEU A 493 -6.43 19.45 42.24
N THR A 494 -6.23 18.19 42.62
CA THR A 494 -6.04 17.08 41.67
C THR A 494 -7.26 16.89 40.78
N TYR A 495 -8.47 16.94 41.35
CA TYR A 495 -9.72 16.89 40.59
C TYR A 495 -9.83 18.03 39.58
N VAL A 496 -9.57 19.28 39.99
CA VAL A 496 -9.62 20.44 39.10
C VAL A 496 -8.59 20.35 37.98
N LEU A 497 -7.36 19.92 38.28
CA LEU A 497 -6.34 19.69 37.26
C LEU A 497 -6.73 18.57 36.29
N THR A 498 -7.33 17.50 36.79
CA THR A 498 -7.86 16.42 35.95
C THR A 498 -8.96 16.94 35.03
N LEU A 499 -9.88 17.74 35.55
CA LEU A 499 -10.94 18.39 34.76
C LEU A 499 -10.35 19.30 33.67
N LEU A 500 -9.40 20.18 34.02
CA LEU A 500 -8.73 21.04 33.04
C LEU A 500 -7.96 20.24 31.99
N SER A 501 -7.29 19.15 32.39
CA SER A 501 -6.59 18.26 31.46
C SER A 501 -7.56 17.57 30.51
N SER A 502 -8.76 17.22 30.97
CA SER A 502 -9.78 16.61 30.12
C SER A 502 -10.31 17.57 29.05
N CYS A 503 -10.24 18.89 29.27
CA CYS A 503 -10.55 19.89 28.24
C CYS A 503 -9.54 19.91 27.08
N LEU A 504 -8.35 19.31 27.25
CA LEU A 504 -7.37 19.15 26.16
C LEU A 504 -7.75 18.00 25.21
N ASN A 505 -8.60 17.07 25.68
CA ASN A 505 -9.21 16.04 24.87
C ASN A 505 -10.53 16.58 24.31
N GLY A 506 -10.73 16.57 22.99
CA GLY A 506 -11.93 17.12 22.34
C GLY A 506 -13.24 16.37 22.62
N SER A 507 -13.27 15.47 23.60
CA SER A 507 -14.43 14.68 24.00
C SER A 507 -15.34 15.53 24.89
N THR A 508 -16.61 15.71 24.52
CA THR A 508 -17.59 16.41 25.37
C THR A 508 -17.79 15.65 26.69
N LEU A 509 -17.46 16.30 27.81
CA LEU A 509 -17.59 15.82 29.19
C LEU A 509 -19.03 15.52 29.66
N GLU A 510 -20.05 15.64 28.80
CA GLU A 510 -21.45 15.38 29.15
C GLU A 510 -21.72 13.91 29.56
N GLU A 511 -20.75 13.00 29.42
CA GLU A 511 -20.85 11.59 29.81
C GLU A 511 -19.99 11.18 31.02
N MET A 512 -19.43 12.11 31.81
CA MET A 512 -18.93 11.75 33.14
C MET A 512 -20.04 11.93 34.18
N PRO A 513 -20.70 10.86 34.65
CA PRO A 513 -21.57 10.98 35.80
C PRO A 513 -20.71 11.41 36.99
N MET A 514 -20.93 12.65 37.43
CA MET A 514 -20.43 13.12 38.72
C MET A 514 -21.06 12.23 39.81
N PHE A 515 -20.25 11.36 40.40
CA PHE A 515 -20.59 10.60 41.61
C PHE A 515 -19.84 11.16 42.80
#